data_AF-A0A5R8WMM9-F1
#
_entry.id   AF-A0A5R8WMM9-F1
#
_cell.length_a   1.000
_cell.length_b   1.000
_cell.length_c   1.000
_cell.angle_alpha   90.00
_cell.angle_beta   90.00
_cell.angle_gamma   90.00
#
_symmetry.space_group_name_H-M   'P 1'
#
loop_
_entity.id
_entity.type
_entity.pdbx_description
1 polymer ?
#
loop_
_entity_poly.entity_id
_entity_poly.type
_entity_poly.pdbx_seq_one_letter_code
_entity_poly.pdbx_strand_id
1 'polypeptide(L)'
;MTNFVVEQGEVFEINMQTPSGGEFWVSSAEHEITVGFEEYHTHFGWHEGTHPEQDATDAATFIQQLQSGQLRLAVWYKGDTYAGSRPIESDEELHPKNWLQHWLWRSRTVKVKSWA
;
A
#
# COMPACT_ATOMS: atom_id res chain seq x y z
N MET A 1 -17.21 -1.42 14.11
CA MET A 1 -16.33 -0.31 13.69
C MET A 1 -17.15 0.57 12.77
N THR A 2 -17.17 1.87 13.02
CA THR A 2 -17.99 2.82 12.26
C THR A 2 -17.09 3.44 11.20
N ASN A 3 -17.32 3.10 9.93
CA ASN A 3 -16.64 3.75 8.81
C ASN A 3 -17.28 5.14 8.66
N PHE A 4 -16.50 6.20 8.89
CA PHE A 4 -16.95 7.57 8.63
C PHE A 4 -16.47 7.97 7.24
N VAL A 5 -17.40 8.26 6.34
CA VAL A 5 -17.14 9.06 5.15
C VAL A 5 -17.30 10.51 5.59
N VAL A 6 -16.22 11.28 5.57
CA VAL A 6 -16.28 12.73 5.80
C VAL A 6 -16.40 13.37 4.43
N GLU A 7 -17.63 13.64 3.98
CA GLU A 7 -17.84 14.52 2.82
C GLU A 7 -17.48 15.95 3.24
N GLN A 8 -16.30 16.41 2.84
CA GLN A 8 -15.93 17.82 2.88
C GLN A 8 -15.38 18.24 1.51
N GLY A 9 -16.29 18.56 0.58
CA GLY A 9 -16.05 19.35 -0.63
C GLY A 9 -15.08 18.76 -1.67
N GLU A 10 -15.58 18.34 -2.84
CA GLU A 10 -14.82 17.87 -4.03
C GLU A 10 -13.81 16.72 -3.82
N VAL A 11 -13.42 16.42 -2.59
CA VAL A 11 -12.50 15.36 -2.21
C VAL A 11 -13.15 14.46 -1.16
N PHE A 12 -12.72 13.20 -1.11
CA PHE A 12 -13.13 12.24 -0.09
C PHE A 12 -11.91 11.63 0.59
N GLU A 13 -12.08 11.32 1.87
CA GLU A 13 -11.12 10.56 2.65
C GLU A 13 -11.83 9.42 3.37
N ILE A 14 -11.25 8.22 3.28
CA ILE A 14 -11.67 7.03 4.01
C ILE A 14 -10.49 6.63 4.89
N ASN A 15 -10.75 6.38 6.17
CA ASN A 15 -9.76 5.87 7.10
C ASN A 15 -10.38 4.71 7.89
N MET A 16 -9.68 3.60 8.01
CA MET A 16 -10.11 2.47 8.83
C MET A 16 -8.93 1.65 9.34
N GLN A 17 -9.23 0.81 10.33
CA GLN A 17 -8.33 -0.24 10.80
C GLN A 17 -8.65 -1.54 10.06
N THR A 18 -7.62 -2.22 9.55
CA THR A 18 -7.77 -3.54 8.94
C THR A 18 -8.06 -4.60 9.99
N PRO A 19 -8.58 -5.79 9.62
CA PRO A 19 -8.75 -6.91 10.54
C PRO A 19 -7.48 -7.31 11.32
N SER A 20 -6.30 -7.15 10.72
CA SER A 20 -5.01 -7.37 11.36
C SER A 20 -4.57 -6.25 12.33
N GLY A 21 -5.34 -5.15 12.40
CA GLY A 21 -5.04 -3.98 13.24
C GLY A 21 -4.08 -2.98 12.62
N GLY A 22 -3.94 -2.99 11.28
CA GLY A 22 -3.13 -2.04 10.52
C GLY A 22 -3.94 -0.83 10.04
N GLU A 23 -3.25 0.27 9.76
CA GLU A 23 -3.88 1.46 9.19
C GLU A 23 -4.13 1.29 7.69
N PHE A 24 -5.34 1.66 7.26
CA PHE A 24 -5.70 1.74 5.85
C PHE A 24 -6.47 3.03 5.58
N TRP A 25 -6.14 3.67 4.45
CA TRP A 25 -6.82 4.88 4.03
C TRP A 25 -6.89 5.04 2.52
N VAL A 26 -7.87 5.80 2.06
CA VAL A 26 -8.01 6.25 0.67
C VAL A 26 -8.25 7.75 0.70
N SER A 27 -7.52 8.51 -0.10
CA SER A 27 -7.73 9.94 -0.26
C SER A 27 -7.87 10.26 -1.74
N SER A 28 -8.74 11.22 -2.06
CA SER A 28 -8.81 11.84 -3.38
C SER A 28 -8.24 13.27 -3.39
N ALA A 29 -7.43 13.62 -2.39
CA ALA A 29 -6.75 14.91 -2.34
C ALA A 29 -5.81 15.08 -3.54
N GLU A 30 -5.44 16.33 -3.83
CA GLU A 30 -4.47 16.66 -4.90
C GLU A 30 -4.87 16.20 -6.33
N HIS A 31 -6.17 15.96 -6.55
CA HIS A 31 -6.74 15.52 -7.84
C HIS A 31 -6.29 14.12 -8.30
N GLU A 32 -5.86 13.27 -7.38
CA GLU A 32 -5.51 11.87 -7.64
C GLU A 32 -6.10 10.96 -6.57
N ILE A 33 -6.21 9.66 -6.86
CA ILE A 33 -6.58 8.69 -5.83
C ILE A 33 -5.30 8.14 -5.21
N THR A 34 -5.13 8.32 -3.91
CA THR A 34 -4.05 7.69 -3.16
C THR A 34 -4.62 6.62 -2.24
N VAL A 35 -4.08 5.41 -2.32
CA VAL A 35 -4.42 4.31 -1.41
C VAL A 35 -3.23 4.04 -0.51
N GLY A 36 -3.44 4.15 0.80
CA GLY A 36 -2.46 3.84 1.82
C GLY A 36 -2.81 2.58 2.60
N PHE A 37 -1.80 1.75 2.84
CA PHE A 37 -1.86 0.61 3.73
C PHE A 37 -0.54 0.53 4.50
N GLU A 38 -0.61 0.73 5.82
CA GLU A 38 0.54 0.72 6.71
C GLU A 38 1.64 1.69 6.22
N GLU A 39 2.92 1.29 6.14
CA GLU A 39 4.02 2.14 5.66
C GLU A 39 4.14 2.21 4.12
N TYR A 40 3.06 1.97 3.39
CA TYR A 40 3.03 2.06 1.94
C TYR A 40 1.82 2.86 1.46
N HIS A 41 2.04 3.64 0.40
CA HIS A 41 0.96 4.21 -0.37
C HIS A 41 1.31 4.18 -1.85
N THR A 42 0.28 4.20 -2.68
CA THR A 42 0.42 4.34 -4.12
C THR A 42 -0.62 5.31 -4.65
N HIS A 43 -0.25 5.99 -5.72
CA HIS A 43 -1.04 7.01 -6.38
C HIS A 43 -1.61 6.44 -7.69
N PHE A 44 -2.85 6.79 -7.99
CA PHE A 44 -3.56 6.45 -9.21
C PHE A 44 -4.04 7.76 -9.85
N GLY A 45 -3.65 8.01 -11.10
CA GLY A 45 -3.97 9.24 -11.83
C GLY A 45 -2.88 10.32 -11.88
N TRP A 46 -1.67 10.07 -11.37
CA TRP A 46 -0.57 11.07 -11.40
C TRP A 46 -0.21 11.51 -12.83
N HIS A 47 -0.35 10.65 -13.85
CA HIS A 47 0.14 10.94 -15.20
C HIS A 47 -0.90 11.61 -16.11
N GLU A 48 -0.47 12.67 -16.82
CA GLU A 48 -1.29 13.33 -17.86
C GLU A 48 -1.69 12.33 -18.96
N GLY A 49 -2.99 12.26 -19.27
CA GLY A 49 -3.54 11.37 -20.29
C GLY A 49 -4.18 10.08 -19.75
N THR A 50 -4.19 9.88 -18.43
CA THR A 50 -4.86 8.75 -17.78
C THR A 50 -6.37 9.00 -17.68
N HIS A 51 -7.18 7.98 -17.93
CA HIS A 51 -8.63 8.08 -17.88
C HIS A 51 -9.11 7.93 -16.42
N PRO A 52 -9.85 8.89 -15.84
CA PRO A 52 -10.27 8.83 -14.43
C PRO A 52 -11.00 7.53 -14.04
N GLU A 53 -11.74 6.93 -14.98
CA GLU A 53 -12.41 5.64 -14.76
C GLU A 53 -11.42 4.47 -14.62
N GLN A 54 -10.28 4.52 -15.32
CA GLN A 54 -9.20 3.52 -15.19
C GLN A 54 -8.50 3.69 -13.85
N ASP A 55 -8.20 4.92 -13.43
CA ASP A 55 -7.56 5.19 -12.13
C ASP A 55 -8.40 4.67 -10.96
N ALA A 56 -9.72 4.90 -11.01
CA ALA A 56 -10.65 4.36 -10.01
C ALA A 56 -10.72 2.83 -10.04
N THR A 57 -10.66 2.23 -11.23
CA THR A 57 -10.66 0.76 -11.40
C THR A 57 -9.38 0.13 -10.85
N ASP A 58 -8.23 0.74 -11.11
CA ASP A 58 -6.92 0.27 -10.65
C ASP A 58 -6.81 0.40 -9.13
N ALA A 59 -7.25 1.54 -8.56
CA ALA A 59 -7.33 1.72 -7.11
C ALA A 59 -8.24 0.68 -6.46
N ALA A 60 -9.44 0.45 -7.01
CA ALA A 60 -10.36 -0.55 -6.50
C ALA A 60 -9.78 -1.97 -6.59
N THR A 61 -9.09 -2.30 -7.68
CA THR A 61 -8.43 -3.59 -7.87
C THR A 61 -7.32 -3.80 -6.85
N PHE A 62 -6.48 -2.78 -6.61
CA PHE A 62 -5.44 -2.83 -5.60
C PHE A 62 -6.01 -3.07 -4.18
N ILE A 63 -7.09 -2.38 -3.83
CA ILE A 63 -7.80 -2.59 -2.55
C ILE A 63 -8.34 -4.02 -2.44
N GLN A 64 -8.94 -4.55 -3.49
CA GLN A 64 -9.45 -5.93 -3.50
C GLN A 64 -8.34 -6.97 -3.35
N GLN A 65 -7.17 -6.73 -3.97
CA GLN A 65 -6.01 -7.60 -3.84
C GLN A 65 -5.44 -7.58 -2.42
N LEU A 66 -5.42 -6.42 -1.75
CA LEU A 66 -5.08 -6.32 -0.33
C LEU A 66 -6.07 -7.13 0.53
N GLN A 67 -7.36 -6.86 0.35
CA GLN A 67 -8.45 -7.48 1.13
C GLN A 67 -8.51 -9.00 0.99
N SER A 68 -8.22 -9.52 -0.20
CA SER A 68 -8.18 -10.96 -0.47
C SER A 68 -6.88 -11.64 -0.01
N GLY A 69 -5.86 -10.87 0.37
CA GLY A 69 -4.53 -11.37 0.69
C GLY A 69 -3.70 -11.79 -0.52
N GLN A 70 -4.21 -11.58 -1.75
CA GLN A 70 -3.43 -11.74 -2.97
C GLN A 70 -2.20 -10.82 -2.96
N LEU A 71 -2.36 -9.62 -2.42
CA LEU A 71 -1.30 -8.66 -2.23
C LEU A 71 -1.08 -8.44 -0.72
N ARG A 72 0.19 -8.52 -0.32
CA ARG A 72 0.67 -8.24 1.05
C ARG A 72 1.75 -7.18 0.97
N LEU A 73 2.08 -6.58 2.11
CA LEU A 73 3.11 -5.56 2.17
C LEU A 73 4.39 -6.08 2.82
N ALA A 74 5.49 -6.05 2.07
CA ALA A 74 6.82 -6.22 2.63
C ALA A 74 7.34 -4.87 3.11
N VAL A 75 7.75 -4.79 4.38
CA VAL A 75 8.33 -3.58 4.99
C VAL A 75 9.71 -3.92 5.52
N TRP A 76 10.73 -3.23 5.02
CA TRP A 76 12.10 -3.37 5.45
C TRP A 76 12.48 -2.31 6.46
N TYR A 77 13.18 -2.73 7.52
CA TYR A 77 13.74 -1.85 8.53
C TYR A 77 15.24 -2.07 8.66
N LYS A 78 15.99 -1.02 9.01
CA LYS A 78 17.39 -1.11 9.44
C LYS A 78 17.44 -0.77 10.93
N GLY A 79 17.53 -1.79 11.78
CA GLY A 79 17.20 -1.64 13.19
C GLY A 79 15.72 -1.27 13.31
N ASP A 80 15.42 -0.16 13.99
CA ASP A 80 14.05 0.35 14.16
C ASP A 80 13.65 1.42 13.12
N THR A 81 14.54 1.74 12.17
CA THR A 81 14.29 2.76 11.15
C THR A 81 13.70 2.16 9.88
N TYR A 82 12.59 2.73 9.40
CA TYR A 82 12.00 2.40 8.10
C TYR A 82 13.00 2.57 6.96
N ALA A 83 13.10 1.57 6.08
CA ALA A 83 14.04 1.55 4.97
C ALA A 83 13.37 1.36 3.60
N GLY A 84 12.05 1.14 3.56
CA GLY A 84 11.28 0.94 2.34
C GLY A 84 10.17 -0.08 2.53
N SER A 85 9.17 -0.01 1.67
CA SER A 85 8.06 -0.96 1.59
C SER A 85 7.70 -1.22 0.14
N ARG A 86 7.09 -2.38 -0.13
CA ARG A 86 6.50 -2.68 -1.45
C ARG A 86 5.43 -3.76 -1.36
N PRO A 87 4.45 -3.75 -2.29
CA PRO A 87 3.54 -4.87 -2.49
C PRO A 87 4.30 -6.14 -2.92
N ILE A 88 3.87 -7.28 -2.41
CA ILE A 88 4.31 -8.63 -2.80
C ILE A 88 3.11 -9.55 -2.98
N GLU A 89 3.19 -10.49 -3.89
CA GLU A 89 2.19 -11.54 -4.10
C GLU A 89 2.61 -12.85 -3.39
N SER A 90 3.90 -13.09 -3.22
CA SER A 90 4.43 -14.30 -2.57
C SER A 90 5.66 -14.02 -1.70
N ASP A 91 5.99 -14.94 -0.79
CA ASP A 91 7.19 -14.80 0.04
C ASP A 91 8.49 -15.02 -0.75
N GLU A 92 8.41 -15.67 -1.92
CA GLU A 92 9.57 -15.86 -2.81
C GLU A 92 10.15 -14.53 -3.29
N GLU A 93 9.30 -13.51 -3.39
CA GLU A 93 9.68 -12.14 -3.71
C GLU A 93 10.54 -11.45 -2.64
N LEU A 94 10.59 -12.01 -1.42
CA LEU A 94 11.48 -11.56 -0.34
C LEU A 94 12.89 -12.12 -0.48
N HIS A 95 13.15 -12.99 -1.45
CA HIS A 95 14.47 -13.54 -1.69
C HIS A 95 15.28 -12.66 -2.64
N PRO A 96 16.54 -12.32 -2.27
CA PRO A 96 17.36 -11.45 -3.08
C PRO A 96 17.72 -12.17 -4.39
N LYS A 97 17.45 -11.51 -5.52
CA LYS A 97 17.68 -12.07 -6.87
C LYS A 97 19.13 -11.98 -7.29
N ASN A 98 19.94 -11.16 -6.62
CA ASN A 98 21.36 -10.98 -6.92
C ASN A 98 22.18 -10.63 -5.67
N TRP A 99 23.49 -10.69 -5.81
CA TRP A 99 24.45 -10.48 -4.70
C TRP A 99 24.35 -9.08 -4.09
N LEU A 100 24.04 -8.04 -4.89
CA LEU A 100 23.91 -6.67 -4.43
C LEU A 100 22.68 -6.52 -3.53
N GLN A 101 21.54 -7.08 -3.95
CA GLN A 101 20.32 -7.13 -3.13
C GLN A 101 20.57 -7.90 -1.84
N HIS A 102 21.24 -9.05 -1.93
CA HIS A 102 21.58 -9.85 -0.76
C HIS A 102 22.44 -9.05 0.22
N TRP A 103 23.47 -8.34 -0.26
CA TRP A 103 24.31 -7.49 0.58
C TRP A 103 23.53 -6.32 1.21
N LEU A 104 22.66 -5.64 0.45
CA LEU A 104 21.82 -4.55 0.95
C LEU A 104 20.82 -5.02 2.03
N TRP A 105 20.28 -6.23 1.87
CA TRP A 105 19.27 -6.80 2.76
C TRP A 105 19.85 -7.45 4.01
N ARG A 106 21.14 -7.81 4.03
CA ARG A 106 21.81 -8.42 5.20
C ARG A 106 21.72 -7.62 6.50
N SER A 107 21.58 -6.30 6.40
CA SER A 107 21.44 -5.41 7.56
C SER A 107 19.98 -5.04 7.86
N ARG A 108 19.03 -5.64 7.13
CA ARG A 108 17.61 -5.30 7.19
C ARG A 108 16.80 -6.45 7.77
N THR A 109 15.81 -6.10 8.57
CA THR A 109 14.72 -7.00 8.94
C THR A 109 13.55 -6.74 7.99
N VAL A 110 12.79 -7.78 7.67
CA VAL A 110 11.56 -7.66 6.88
C VAL A 110 10.38 -8.07 7.74
N LYS A 111 9.31 -7.28 7.68
CA LYS A 111 7.99 -7.64 8.22
C LYS A 111 7.03 -7.74 7.05
N VAL A 112 6.22 -8.79 7.04
CA VAL A 112 5.11 -8.93 6.09
C VAL A 112 3.84 -8.52 6.80
N LYS A 113 3.13 -7.55 6.23
CA LYS A 113 1.86 -7.05 6.74
C LYS A 113 0.75 -7.46 5.77
N SER A 114 -0.33 -8.00 6.32
CA SER A 114 -1.47 -8.53 5.58
C SER A 114 -2.75 -7.84 6.04
N TRP A 115 -3.78 -7.85 5.22
CA TRP A 115 -5.08 -7.26 5.57
C TRP A 115 -5.74 -7.96 6.78
N ALA A 116 -5.67 -9.28 6.85
CA ALA A 116 -6.19 -10.13 7.93
C ALA A 116 -5.16 -11.15 8.40
#